data_AF-A0AA48H7E4-F1
#
_entry.id   AF-A0AA48H7E4-F1
#
_cell.length_a   1.000
_cell.length_b   1.000
_cell.length_c   1.000
_cell.angle_alpha   90.00
_cell.angle_beta   90.00
_cell.angle_gamma   90.00
#
_symmetry.space_group_name_H-M   'P 1'
#
loop_
_entity.id
_entity.type
_entity.pdbx_description
1 polymer ?
#
loop_
_entity_poly.entity_id
_entity_poly.type
_entity_poly.pdbx_seq_one_letter_code
_entity_poly.pdbx_strand_id
1 'polypeptide(L)'
;MKLGTAVWREGRVERRALVAPLPEGGRVVDLNRLEHLRLAKLGEGRPETLAEALVPASLRRVLEGGPRALNRARQALAYALKWEARTGLPIELAPPVETVTFLACLPDPVSIRRWDGTRLDPATLGGPGAVLGHAPAPTLAWVGLPGGACAGCCLAVDDGRGPVLGAWLDLDLTWEGSLVVTAAGRTRRVPLDTWRELSPVEPLAAEIILAPTPAFPFAHLEPGAEVAILGPGERLELRLDAHPVHPRVQ
;
A
#
# COMPACT_ATOMS: atom_id res chain seq x y z
N MET A 1 -7.71 7.26 5.97
CA MET A 1 -7.68 5.91 6.58
C MET A 1 -6.70 5.11 5.76
N LYS A 2 -5.79 4.40 6.41
CA LYS A 2 -4.78 3.60 5.71
C LYS A 2 -5.10 2.12 5.81
N LEU A 3 -5.04 1.43 4.68
CA LEU A 3 -5.15 -0.03 4.59
C LEU A 3 -3.89 -0.56 3.91
N GLY A 4 -3.40 -1.72 4.37
CA GLY A 4 -2.23 -2.37 3.78
C GLY A 4 -2.38 -3.88 3.83
N THR A 5 -1.41 -4.56 3.23
CA THR A 5 -1.28 -6.02 3.34
C THR A 5 0.05 -6.34 4.02
N ALA A 6 0.00 -7.13 5.08
CA ALA A 6 1.18 -7.56 5.80
C ALA A 6 1.21 -9.07 5.99
N VAL A 7 2.42 -9.61 6.12
CA VAL A 7 2.67 -11.01 6.46
C VAL A 7 3.55 -11.14 7.70
N TRP A 8 3.26 -12.11 8.55
CA TRP A 8 4.09 -12.46 9.71
C TRP A 8 3.94 -13.94 10.05
N ARG A 9 4.85 -14.47 10.88
CA ARG A 9 4.82 -15.87 11.31
C ARG A 9 4.14 -16.02 12.67
N GLU A 10 3.21 -16.96 12.76
CA GLU A 10 2.58 -17.43 13.99
C GLU A 10 2.98 -18.90 14.19
N GLY A 11 4.09 -19.12 14.89
CA GLY A 11 4.69 -20.45 15.04
C GLY A 11 5.14 -21.03 13.70
N ARG A 12 4.42 -22.03 13.18
CA ARG A 12 4.71 -22.69 11.89
C ARG A 12 3.87 -22.16 10.73
N VAL A 13 2.91 -21.27 11.00
CA VAL A 13 1.97 -20.76 9.99
C VAL A 13 2.35 -19.33 9.62
N GLU A 14 2.33 -19.02 8.33
CA GLU A 14 2.40 -17.64 7.87
C GLU A 14 0.99 -17.04 7.83
N ARG A 15 0.81 -15.91 8.52
CA ARG A 15 -0.41 -15.11 8.49
C ARG A 15 -0.23 -14.03 7.45
N ARG A 16 -1.16 -13.94 6.50
CA ARG A 16 -1.34 -12.81 5.58
C ARG A 16 -2.63 -12.12 5.93
N ALA A 17 -2.59 -10.81 6.14
CA ALA A 17 -3.76 -10.06 6.60
C ALA A 17 -3.89 -8.69 5.96
N LEU A 18 -5.15 -8.26 5.86
CA LEU A 18 -5.53 -6.87 5.69
C LEU A 18 -5.28 -6.16 7.02
N VAL A 19 -4.43 -5.14 6.98
CA VAL A 19 -4.02 -4.41 8.18
C VAL A 19 -4.28 -2.92 8.08
N ALA A 20 -4.37 -2.28 9.24
CA ALA A 20 -4.40 -0.83 9.39
C ALA A 20 -3.48 -0.41 10.55
N PRO A 21 -2.83 0.77 10.46
CA PRO A 21 -1.97 1.25 11.53
C PRO A 21 -2.79 1.72 12.74
N LEU A 22 -2.25 1.47 13.94
CA LEU A 22 -2.74 2.08 15.17
C LEU A 22 -1.96 3.39 15.43
N PRO A 23 -2.62 4.48 15.88
CA PRO A 23 -1.98 5.80 16.03
C PRO A 23 -0.83 5.83 17.02
N GLU A 24 -0.89 5.00 18.06
CA GLU A 24 0.07 4.96 19.17
C GLU A 24 0.65 3.55 19.29
N GLY A 25 1.99 3.47 19.31
CA GLY A 25 2.69 2.24 19.66
C GLY A 25 3.18 1.38 18.50
N GLY A 26 3.32 1.92 17.28
CA GLY A 26 4.04 1.23 16.20
C GLY A 26 3.50 -0.18 15.90
N ARG A 27 2.17 -0.34 15.95
CA ARG A 27 1.49 -1.62 15.74
C ARG A 27 0.50 -1.52 14.59
N VAL A 28 0.19 -2.67 14.01
CA VAL A 28 -0.82 -2.80 12.96
C VAL A 28 -1.85 -3.81 13.37
N VAL A 29 -3.13 -3.53 13.13
CA VAL A 29 -4.23 -4.43 13.52
C VAL A 29 -4.64 -5.33 12.36
N ASP A 30 -4.82 -6.64 12.62
CA ASP A 30 -5.46 -7.59 11.71
C ASP A 30 -6.99 -7.37 11.72
N LEU A 31 -7.50 -6.71 10.68
CA LEU A 31 -8.91 -6.29 10.63
C LEU A 31 -9.88 -7.46 10.51
N ASN A 32 -9.48 -8.53 9.79
CA ASN A 32 -10.31 -9.71 9.60
C ASN A 32 -10.42 -10.53 10.90
N ARG A 33 -9.28 -10.76 11.58
CA ARG A 33 -9.24 -11.49 12.85
C ARG A 33 -9.96 -10.72 13.96
N LEU A 34 -9.83 -9.40 13.96
CA LEU A 34 -10.59 -8.53 14.86
C LEU A 34 -12.10 -8.66 14.66
N GLU A 35 -12.58 -8.61 13.42
CA GLU A 35 -14.01 -8.73 13.13
C GLU A 35 -14.53 -10.13 13.49
N HIS A 36 -13.75 -11.19 13.24
CA HIS A 36 -14.06 -12.53 13.71
C HIS A 36 -14.29 -12.55 15.24
N LEU A 37 -13.37 -12.01 16.03
CA LEU A 37 -13.54 -11.96 17.48
C LEU A 37 -14.72 -11.10 17.92
N ARG A 38 -14.99 -9.99 17.23
CA ARG A 38 -16.13 -9.12 17.51
C ARG A 38 -17.45 -9.87 17.30
N LEU A 39 -17.59 -10.58 16.19
CA LEU A 39 -18.77 -11.38 15.86
C LEU A 39 -18.95 -12.54 16.84
N ALA A 40 -17.88 -13.23 17.22
CA ALA A 40 -17.93 -14.27 18.24
C ALA A 40 -18.43 -13.73 19.59
N LYS A 41 -17.97 -12.55 20.01
CA LYS A 41 -18.45 -11.87 21.23
C LYS A 41 -19.92 -11.44 21.15
N LEU A 42 -20.43 -11.18 19.96
CA LEU A 42 -21.84 -10.86 19.72
C LEU A 42 -22.72 -12.11 19.67
N GLY A 43 -22.15 -13.32 19.74
CA GLY A 43 -22.90 -14.57 19.67
C GLY A 43 -23.34 -14.94 18.25
N GLU A 44 -22.72 -14.35 17.23
CA GLU A 44 -23.03 -14.65 15.83
C GLU A 44 -22.60 -16.08 15.47
N GLY A 45 -23.43 -16.76 14.68
CA GLY A 45 -23.13 -18.10 14.18
C GLY A 45 -22.05 -18.06 13.09
N ARG A 46 -21.03 -18.94 13.18
CA ARG A 46 -19.91 -19.05 12.22
C ARG A 46 -19.16 -17.71 12.01
N PRO A 47 -18.63 -17.12 13.10
CA PRO A 47 -18.07 -15.78 13.06
C PRO A 47 -16.85 -15.66 12.12
N GLU A 48 -16.12 -16.74 11.87
CA GLU A 48 -15.03 -16.80 10.87
C GLU A 48 -15.53 -16.56 9.46
N THR A 49 -16.62 -17.25 9.07
CA THR A 49 -17.19 -17.15 7.72
C THR A 49 -17.79 -15.76 7.49
N LEU A 50 -18.46 -15.22 8.52
CA LEU A 50 -19.01 -13.88 8.48
C LEU A 50 -17.92 -12.81 8.39
N ALA A 51 -16.82 -12.96 9.14
CA ALA A 51 -15.68 -12.04 9.05
C ALA A 51 -15.07 -12.05 7.64
N GLU A 52 -14.87 -13.23 7.04
CA GLU A 52 -14.34 -13.33 5.67
C GLU A 52 -15.27 -12.69 4.62
N ALA A 53 -16.59 -12.68 4.85
CA ALA A 53 -17.53 -12.00 3.97
C ALA A 53 -17.59 -10.48 4.20
N LEU A 54 -17.46 -10.02 5.44
CA LEU A 54 -17.63 -8.62 5.81
C LEU A 54 -16.34 -7.80 5.69
N VAL A 55 -15.22 -8.37 6.15
CA VAL A 55 -13.87 -7.77 6.13
C VAL A 55 -12.87 -8.86 5.70
N PRO A 56 -12.83 -9.20 4.39
CA PRO A 56 -11.88 -10.17 3.87
C PRO A 56 -10.43 -9.85 4.26
N ALA A 57 -9.60 -10.87 4.46
CA ALA A 57 -8.17 -10.68 4.71
C ALA A 57 -7.39 -10.16 3.48
N SER A 58 -8.00 -10.14 2.29
CA SER A 58 -7.42 -9.61 1.05
C SER A 58 -7.93 -8.20 0.76
N LEU A 59 -7.02 -7.23 0.58
CA LEU A 59 -7.39 -5.88 0.17
C LEU A 59 -8.09 -5.87 -1.19
N ARG A 60 -7.65 -6.70 -2.15
CA ARG A 60 -8.31 -6.85 -3.44
C ARG A 60 -9.79 -7.19 -3.28
N ARG A 61 -10.11 -8.18 -2.43
CA ARG A 61 -11.52 -8.58 -2.18
C ARG A 61 -12.33 -7.47 -1.53
N VAL A 62 -11.72 -6.66 -0.65
CA VAL A 62 -12.38 -5.48 -0.08
C VAL A 62 -12.71 -4.46 -1.18
N LEU A 63 -11.76 -4.19 -2.07
CA LEU A 63 -11.94 -3.25 -3.18
C LEU A 63 -13.01 -3.74 -4.17
N GLU A 64 -13.00 -5.03 -4.52
CA GLU A 64 -14.04 -5.67 -5.34
C GLU A 64 -15.43 -5.61 -4.69
N GLY A 65 -15.49 -5.68 -3.34
CA GLY A 65 -16.72 -5.48 -2.57
C GLY A 65 -17.21 -4.02 -2.51
N GLY A 66 -16.41 -3.07 -3.01
CA GLY A 66 -16.78 -1.68 -3.18
C GLY A 66 -16.94 -0.87 -1.88
N PRO A 67 -17.64 0.28 -1.94
CA PRO A 67 -17.76 1.21 -0.81
C PRO A 67 -18.33 0.58 0.48
N ARG A 68 -19.20 -0.43 0.35
CA ARG A 68 -19.77 -1.13 1.51
C ARG A 68 -18.71 -1.94 2.26
N ALA A 69 -17.86 -2.68 1.55
CA ALA A 69 -16.77 -3.44 2.16
C ALA A 69 -15.71 -2.51 2.78
N LEU A 70 -15.35 -1.42 2.11
CA LEU A 70 -14.48 -0.38 2.70
C LEU A 70 -15.07 0.21 3.99
N ASN A 71 -16.39 0.43 4.03
CA ASN A 71 -17.05 0.91 5.24
C ASN A 71 -17.01 -0.12 6.36
N ARG A 72 -17.10 -1.43 6.06
CA ARG A 72 -16.91 -2.50 7.05
C ARG A 72 -15.49 -2.51 7.59
N ALA A 73 -14.47 -2.38 6.74
CA ALA A 73 -13.08 -2.25 7.18
C ALA A 73 -12.89 -1.02 8.09
N ARG A 74 -13.51 0.12 7.76
CA ARG A 74 -13.51 1.33 8.61
C ARG A 74 -14.16 1.10 9.97
N GLN A 75 -15.28 0.38 10.01
CA GLN A 75 -15.97 0.02 11.26
C GLN A 75 -15.11 -0.92 12.13
N ALA A 76 -14.46 -1.91 11.52
CA ALA A 76 -13.53 -2.80 12.22
C ALA A 76 -12.35 -2.00 12.81
N LEU A 77 -11.74 -1.10 12.04
CA LEU A 77 -10.68 -0.22 12.55
C LEU A 77 -11.17 0.67 13.70
N ALA A 78 -12.34 1.27 13.59
CA ALA A 78 -12.90 2.09 14.67
C ALA A 78 -13.14 1.27 15.96
N TYR A 79 -13.56 0.00 15.83
CA TYR A 79 -13.65 -0.92 16.96
C TYR A 79 -12.27 -1.23 17.56
N ALA A 80 -11.26 -1.44 16.71
CA ALA A 80 -9.86 -1.65 17.13
C ALA A 80 -9.37 -0.50 17.99
N LEU A 81 -9.51 0.73 17.49
CA LEU A 81 -9.06 1.96 18.17
C LEU A 81 -9.74 2.12 19.54
N LYS A 82 -11.04 1.82 19.61
CA LYS A 82 -11.79 1.87 20.87
C LYS A 82 -11.34 0.80 21.87
N TRP A 83 -11.00 -0.39 21.40
CA TRP A 83 -10.48 -1.45 22.27
C TRP A 83 -9.07 -1.11 22.75
N GLU A 84 -8.19 -0.70 21.83
CA GLU A 84 -6.83 -0.27 22.11
C GLU A 84 -6.79 0.80 23.22
N ALA A 85 -7.56 1.87 23.06
CA ALA A 85 -7.62 2.96 24.04
C ALA A 85 -8.15 2.56 25.43
N ARG A 86 -8.85 1.42 25.56
CA ARG A 86 -9.48 1.00 26.83
C ARG A 86 -8.62 0.01 27.60
N THR A 87 -8.08 -0.99 26.91
CA THR A 87 -7.40 -2.11 27.56
C THR A 87 -6.13 -2.55 26.84
N GLY A 88 -5.79 -1.93 25.71
CA GLY A 88 -4.80 -2.45 24.77
C GLY A 88 -5.31 -3.67 23.98
N LEU A 89 -4.97 -3.74 22.70
CA LEU A 89 -5.15 -4.94 21.89
C LEU A 89 -4.06 -5.97 22.18
N PRO A 90 -4.40 -7.26 22.28
CA PRO A 90 -3.44 -8.34 22.33
C PRO A 90 -2.50 -8.34 21.11
N ILE A 91 -1.28 -8.83 21.29
CA ILE A 91 -0.25 -8.85 20.25
C ILE A 91 -0.64 -9.71 19.04
N GLU A 92 -1.48 -10.73 19.24
CA GLU A 92 -2.00 -11.61 18.20
C GLU A 92 -3.01 -10.92 17.28
N LEU A 93 -3.58 -9.79 17.73
CA LEU A 93 -4.47 -8.95 16.93
C LEU A 93 -3.77 -7.70 16.41
N ALA A 94 -2.76 -7.22 17.14
CA ALA A 94 -2.02 -6.02 16.82
C ALA A 94 -0.51 -6.24 16.97
N PRO A 95 0.14 -6.97 16.04
CA PRO A 95 1.59 -7.18 16.11
C PRO A 95 2.35 -5.85 15.92
N PRO A 96 3.56 -5.73 16.51
CA PRO A 96 4.47 -4.61 16.24
C PRO A 96 4.92 -4.58 14.79
N VAL A 97 5.10 -3.38 14.22
CA VAL A 97 5.47 -3.18 12.82
C VAL A 97 6.80 -3.85 12.45
N GLU A 98 7.73 -3.95 13.40
CA GLU A 98 9.02 -4.61 13.23
C GLU A 98 8.93 -6.14 13.12
N THR A 99 7.80 -6.73 13.51
CA THR A 99 7.57 -8.18 13.43
C THR A 99 6.83 -8.59 12.16
N VAL A 100 6.34 -7.62 11.38
CA VAL A 100 5.59 -7.86 10.15
C VAL A 100 6.41 -7.45 8.93
N THR A 101 6.20 -8.14 7.82
CA THR A 101 6.70 -7.74 6.51
C THR A 101 5.54 -7.15 5.71
N PHE A 102 5.65 -5.88 5.34
CA PHE A 102 4.66 -5.24 4.47
C PHE A 102 4.87 -5.65 3.02
N LEU A 103 3.76 -5.90 2.32
CA LEU A 103 3.76 -6.09 0.87
C LEU A 103 3.42 -4.76 0.19
N ALA A 104 3.45 -4.74 -1.15
CA ALA A 104 2.82 -3.65 -1.91
C ALA A 104 1.38 -3.43 -1.42
N CYS A 105 0.91 -2.19 -1.42
CA CYS A 105 -0.39 -1.81 -0.84
C CYS A 105 -1.51 -2.72 -1.36
N LEU A 106 -1.48 -2.98 -2.68
CA LEU A 106 -2.31 -3.97 -3.36
C LEU A 106 -1.39 -4.97 -4.09
N PRO A 107 -1.05 -6.11 -3.46
CA PRO A 107 -0.06 -7.04 -4.00
C PRO A 107 -0.59 -7.95 -5.11
N ASP A 108 -1.91 -8.04 -5.26
CA ASP A 108 -2.62 -8.91 -6.22
C ASP A 108 -3.64 -8.12 -7.07
N PRO A 109 -3.22 -7.04 -7.75
CA PRO A 109 -4.14 -6.19 -8.50
C PRO A 109 -4.79 -6.94 -9.67
N VAL A 110 -5.94 -6.44 -10.12
CA VAL A 110 -6.63 -6.95 -11.33
C VAL A 110 -5.85 -6.59 -12.59
N SER A 111 -5.37 -5.36 -12.65
CA SER A 111 -4.54 -4.85 -13.74
C SER A 111 -3.71 -3.67 -13.23
N ILE A 112 -2.64 -3.36 -13.97
CA ILE A 112 -1.83 -2.17 -13.76
C ILE A 112 -1.76 -1.44 -15.09
N ARG A 113 -1.99 -0.13 -15.06
CA ARG A 113 -1.77 0.73 -16.22
C ARG A 113 -1.11 2.05 -15.84
N ARG A 114 -0.43 2.66 -16.80
CA ARG A 114 0.01 4.05 -16.74
C ARG A 114 -1.16 4.99 -17.07
N TRP A 115 -0.97 6.26 -16.77
CA TRP A 115 -1.95 7.31 -17.06
C TRP A 115 -2.33 7.41 -18.54
N ASP A 116 -1.40 7.12 -19.44
CA ASP A 116 -1.59 7.11 -20.90
C ASP A 116 -2.37 5.88 -21.41
N GLY A 117 -2.77 4.97 -20.51
CA GLY A 117 -3.49 3.73 -20.85
C GLY A 117 -2.58 2.53 -21.11
N THR A 118 -1.25 2.71 -21.13
CA THR A 118 -0.29 1.61 -21.31
C THR A 118 -0.44 0.60 -20.19
N ARG A 119 -0.72 -0.67 -20.54
CA ARG A 119 -0.80 -1.77 -19.56
C ARG A 119 0.59 -2.24 -19.17
N LEU A 120 0.76 -2.50 -17.88
CA LEU A 120 1.96 -3.08 -17.30
C LEU A 120 1.68 -4.50 -16.84
N ASP A 121 2.70 -5.35 -16.84
CA ASP A 121 2.60 -6.72 -16.35
C ASP A 121 2.52 -6.73 -14.81
N PRO A 122 1.43 -7.21 -14.20
CA PRO A 122 1.32 -7.32 -12.74
C PRO A 122 2.42 -8.15 -12.08
N ALA A 123 3.06 -9.08 -12.81
CA ALA A 123 4.17 -9.88 -12.27
C ALA A 123 5.44 -9.03 -11.98
N THR A 124 5.52 -7.83 -12.55
CA THR A 124 6.63 -6.88 -12.32
C THR A 124 6.42 -5.97 -11.10
N LEU A 125 5.26 -6.07 -10.44
CA LEU A 125 4.92 -5.24 -9.28
C LEU A 125 5.88 -5.50 -8.11
N GLY A 126 6.59 -4.45 -7.71
CA GLY A 126 7.40 -4.42 -6.49
C GLY A 126 6.63 -3.85 -5.30
N GLY A 127 7.10 -4.19 -4.09
CA GLY A 127 6.62 -3.62 -2.84
C GLY A 127 7.76 -2.95 -2.04
N PRO A 128 7.52 -2.66 -0.75
CA PRO A 128 8.55 -2.17 0.16
C PRO A 128 9.82 -3.04 0.14
N GLY A 129 10.99 -2.41 0.10
CA GLY A 129 12.28 -3.10 0.04
C GLY A 129 12.69 -3.60 -1.36
N ALA A 130 11.93 -3.28 -2.41
CA ALA A 130 12.27 -3.68 -3.78
C ALA A 130 13.59 -3.05 -4.27
N VAL A 131 14.20 -3.74 -5.24
CA VAL A 131 15.38 -3.27 -5.96
C VAL A 131 14.96 -2.61 -7.26
N LEU A 132 15.42 -1.38 -7.48
CA LEU A 132 15.14 -0.57 -8.67
C LEU A 132 16.20 -0.81 -9.76
N GLY A 133 15.76 -1.03 -11.00
CA GLY A 133 16.63 -1.13 -12.17
C GLY A 133 17.04 0.22 -12.78
N HIS A 134 16.35 1.31 -12.45
CA HIS A 134 16.60 2.66 -12.96
C HIS A 134 16.44 3.70 -11.85
N ALA A 135 16.85 4.94 -12.14
CA ALA A 135 16.68 6.04 -11.21
C ALA A 135 15.20 6.20 -10.80
N PRO A 136 14.92 6.43 -9.51
CA PRO A 136 13.55 6.46 -8.99
C PRO A 136 12.77 7.64 -9.59
N ALA A 137 11.64 7.35 -10.21
CA ALA A 137 10.67 8.35 -10.61
C ALA A 137 9.47 8.30 -9.65
N PRO A 138 9.47 9.09 -8.55
CA PRO A 138 8.41 9.06 -7.55
C PRO A 138 7.09 9.54 -8.14
N THR A 139 6.01 8.86 -7.79
CA THR A 139 4.66 9.17 -8.26
C THR A 139 3.61 8.70 -7.26
N LEU A 140 2.34 8.85 -7.63
CA LEU A 140 1.21 8.25 -6.92
C LEU A 140 0.58 7.15 -7.78
N ALA A 141 -0.10 6.22 -7.14
CA ALA A 141 -0.89 5.19 -7.80
C ALA A 141 -2.33 5.25 -7.31
N TRP A 142 -3.29 5.53 -8.19
CA TRP A 142 -4.72 5.40 -7.86
C TRP A 142 -5.14 3.94 -7.85
N VAL A 143 -6.04 3.61 -6.94
CA VAL A 143 -6.63 2.28 -6.83
C VAL A 143 -8.13 2.36 -7.08
N GLY A 144 -8.61 1.56 -8.01
CA GLY A 144 -10.00 1.59 -8.46
C GLY A 144 -11.01 0.89 -7.58
N LEU A 145 -12.27 1.33 -7.71
CA LEU A 145 -13.47 0.73 -7.14
C LEU A 145 -14.48 0.36 -8.24
N PRO A 146 -15.42 -0.56 -7.94
CA PRO A 146 -16.56 -0.82 -8.80
C PRO A 146 -17.31 0.48 -9.14
N GLY A 147 -17.71 0.63 -10.40
CA GLY A 147 -18.43 1.81 -10.88
C GLY A 147 -17.53 2.98 -11.31
N GLY A 148 -16.23 2.76 -11.51
CA GLY A 148 -15.32 3.77 -12.05
C GLY A 148 -14.89 4.84 -11.05
N ALA A 149 -15.08 4.61 -9.75
CA ALA A 149 -14.59 5.48 -8.70
C ALA A 149 -13.18 5.06 -8.25
N CYS A 150 -12.47 5.94 -7.54
CA CYS A 150 -11.24 5.59 -6.84
C CYS A 150 -11.49 5.31 -5.36
N ALA A 151 -10.79 4.32 -4.82
CA ALA A 151 -10.73 4.07 -3.39
C ALA A 151 -9.83 5.11 -2.70
N GLY A 152 -8.71 5.45 -3.34
CA GLY A 152 -7.65 6.25 -2.78
C GLY A 152 -6.38 6.10 -3.60
N CYS A 153 -5.24 6.37 -2.98
CA CYS A 153 -3.94 6.27 -3.64
C CYS A 153 -2.85 5.67 -2.72
N CYS A 154 -1.85 5.08 -3.35
CA CYS A 154 -0.62 4.63 -2.70
C CYS A 154 0.56 5.47 -3.18
N LEU A 155 1.62 5.53 -2.36
CA LEU A 155 2.93 5.96 -2.82
C LEU A 155 3.43 4.98 -3.90
N ALA A 156 4.05 5.49 -4.95
CA ALA A 156 4.56 4.68 -6.04
C ALA A 156 5.89 5.20 -6.61
N VAL A 157 6.60 4.31 -7.29
CA VAL A 157 7.78 4.61 -8.10
C VAL A 157 7.62 3.90 -9.43
N ASP A 158 7.76 4.62 -10.54
CA ASP A 158 7.95 3.97 -11.85
C ASP A 158 9.45 3.71 -12.04
N ASP A 159 9.83 2.44 -12.06
CA ASP A 159 11.19 1.99 -12.31
C ASP A 159 11.45 1.72 -13.81
N GLY A 160 10.52 2.06 -14.69
CA GLY A 160 10.57 1.76 -16.13
C GLY A 160 10.33 0.29 -16.47
N ARG A 161 10.73 -0.66 -15.61
CA ARG A 161 10.46 -2.11 -15.72
C ARG A 161 9.11 -2.51 -15.16
N GLY A 162 8.66 -1.83 -14.13
CA GLY A 162 7.42 -2.10 -13.40
C GLY A 162 7.27 -1.09 -12.26
N PRO A 163 6.06 -0.96 -11.70
CA PRO A 163 5.87 -0.10 -10.55
C PRO A 163 6.37 -0.75 -9.27
N VAL A 164 6.88 0.07 -8.36
CA VAL A 164 7.04 -0.28 -6.96
C VAL A 164 6.04 0.53 -6.14
N LEU A 165 5.23 -0.15 -5.32
CA LEU A 165 4.26 0.51 -4.46
C LEU A 165 4.70 0.53 -3.00
N GLY A 166 4.27 1.56 -2.29
CA GLY A 166 4.29 1.61 -0.83
C GLY A 166 3.42 0.51 -0.21
N ALA A 167 3.50 0.36 1.11
CA ALA A 167 2.72 -0.54 1.94
C ALA A 167 1.25 -0.10 2.12
N TRP A 168 0.96 1.19 1.97
CA TRP A 168 -0.33 1.75 2.39
C TRP A 168 -1.14 2.31 1.21
N LEU A 169 -2.40 1.87 1.13
CA LEU A 169 -3.47 2.57 0.43
C LEU A 169 -4.06 3.62 1.37
N ASP A 170 -3.89 4.90 1.04
CA ASP A 170 -4.54 5.99 1.74
C ASP A 170 -5.86 6.35 1.08
N LEU A 171 -6.94 6.13 1.82
CA LEU A 171 -8.32 6.40 1.39
C LEU A 171 -8.73 7.86 1.65
N ASP A 172 -7.99 8.57 2.50
CA ASP A 172 -8.29 9.96 2.89
C ASP A 172 -7.05 10.85 2.71
N LEU A 173 -6.30 10.65 1.60
CA LEU A 173 -5.07 11.40 1.33
C LEU A 173 -5.34 12.91 1.43
N THR A 174 -4.52 13.60 2.21
CA THR A 174 -4.48 15.06 2.19
C THR A 174 -3.49 15.52 1.11
N TRP A 175 -3.89 16.54 0.34
CA TRP A 175 -3.03 17.14 -0.68
C TRP A 175 -2.05 18.18 -0.09
N GLU A 176 -1.70 18.01 1.18
CA GLU A 176 -0.82 18.91 1.93
C GLU A 176 0.56 18.27 2.06
N GLY A 177 1.61 19.07 1.82
CA GLY A 177 3.00 18.63 1.95
C GLY A 177 3.61 18.18 0.62
N SER A 178 4.57 17.27 0.70
CA SER A 178 5.37 16.86 -0.46
C SER A 178 5.83 15.42 -0.33
N LEU A 179 6.00 14.76 -1.48
CA LEU A 179 6.86 13.58 -1.57
C LEU A 179 8.31 14.05 -1.46
N VAL A 180 9.06 13.45 -0.54
CA VAL A 180 10.48 13.74 -0.35
C VAL A 180 11.26 12.51 -0.78
N VAL A 181 12.15 12.65 -1.76
CA VAL A 181 13.06 11.58 -2.14
C VAL A 181 14.46 11.92 -1.69
N THR A 182 15.09 10.97 -1.00
CA THR A 182 16.47 11.04 -0.57
C THR A 182 17.23 9.88 -1.22
N ALA A 183 18.28 10.21 -1.97
CA ALA A 183 19.16 9.22 -2.60
C ALA A 183 20.59 9.77 -2.63
N ALA A 184 21.59 8.94 -2.25
CA ALA A 184 23.00 9.32 -2.24
C ALA A 184 23.29 10.68 -1.55
N GLY A 185 22.65 10.93 -0.40
CA GLY A 185 22.79 12.19 0.36
C GLY A 185 22.12 13.41 -0.28
N ARG A 186 21.46 13.27 -1.42
CA ARG A 186 20.69 14.33 -2.08
C ARG A 186 19.22 14.19 -1.73
N THR A 187 18.59 15.31 -1.39
CA THR A 187 17.15 15.39 -1.15
C THR A 187 16.47 16.20 -2.25
N ARG A 188 15.31 15.73 -2.68
CA ARG A 188 14.42 16.40 -3.62
C ARG A 188 12.99 16.29 -3.13
N ARG A 189 12.14 17.25 -3.52
CA ARG A 189 10.75 17.33 -3.07
C ARG A 189 9.81 17.56 -4.24
N VAL A 190 8.66 16.92 -4.24
CA VAL A 190 7.55 17.19 -5.15
C VAL A 190 6.31 17.51 -4.32
N PRO A 191 5.72 18.70 -4.48
CA PRO A 191 4.44 19.04 -3.87
C PRO A 191 3.34 18.03 -4.25
N LEU A 192 2.52 17.59 -3.29
CA LEU A 192 1.45 16.62 -3.55
C LEU A 192 0.32 17.21 -4.40
N ASP A 193 0.11 18.52 -4.34
CA ASP A 193 -0.87 19.22 -5.16
C ASP A 193 -0.61 19.10 -6.67
N THR A 194 0.60 18.71 -7.08
CA THR A 194 0.95 18.33 -8.47
C THR A 194 -0.04 17.33 -9.08
N TRP A 195 -0.60 16.43 -8.27
CA TRP A 195 -1.54 15.40 -8.73
C TRP A 195 -3.00 15.67 -8.34
N ARG A 196 -3.31 16.82 -7.72
CA ARG A 196 -4.63 17.10 -7.14
C ARG A 196 -5.77 17.09 -8.17
N GLU A 197 -5.51 17.62 -9.36
CA GLU A 197 -6.52 17.74 -10.42
C GLU A 197 -6.64 16.50 -11.30
N LEU A 198 -5.82 15.46 -11.03
CA LEU A 198 -5.86 14.23 -11.77
C LEU A 198 -7.00 13.34 -11.26
N SER A 199 -7.88 12.97 -12.18
CA SER A 199 -8.94 12.00 -11.96
C SER A 199 -8.83 10.89 -13.00
N PRO A 200 -8.54 9.65 -12.58
CA PRO A 200 -8.43 8.56 -13.54
C PRO A 200 -9.80 8.25 -14.14
N VAL A 201 -9.81 8.03 -15.44
CA VAL A 201 -11.03 7.70 -16.18
C VAL A 201 -11.38 6.23 -15.92
N GLU A 202 -12.54 5.99 -15.31
CA GLU A 202 -13.19 4.68 -15.17
C GLU A 202 -12.24 3.52 -14.79
N PRO A 203 -11.56 3.59 -13.62
CA PRO A 203 -10.78 2.47 -13.11
C PRO A 203 -11.66 1.23 -12.84
N LEU A 204 -11.13 0.05 -13.12
CA LEU A 204 -11.71 -1.21 -12.67
C LEU A 204 -11.50 -1.38 -11.16
N ALA A 205 -12.36 -2.18 -10.51
CA ALA A 205 -12.15 -2.54 -9.11
C ALA A 205 -10.78 -3.21 -8.93
N ALA A 206 -9.99 -2.76 -7.96
CA ALA A 206 -8.63 -3.26 -7.70
C ALA A 206 -7.67 -3.14 -8.90
N GLU A 207 -7.93 -2.23 -9.84
CA GLU A 207 -6.93 -1.79 -10.82
C GLU A 207 -6.04 -0.71 -10.22
N ILE A 208 -4.76 -0.75 -10.59
CA ILE A 208 -3.78 0.29 -10.28
C ILE A 208 -3.57 1.17 -11.51
N ILE A 209 -3.64 2.49 -11.31
CA ILE A 209 -3.33 3.49 -12.33
C ILE A 209 -2.21 4.38 -11.82
N LEU A 210 -1.04 4.29 -12.45
CA LEU A 210 0.11 5.12 -12.11
C LEU A 210 -0.11 6.55 -12.60
N ALA A 211 0.11 7.51 -11.71
CA ALA A 211 0.10 8.92 -12.05
C ALA A 211 1.27 9.28 -12.97
N PRO A 212 1.12 10.32 -13.80
CA PRO A 212 2.24 10.91 -14.51
C PRO A 212 3.36 11.24 -13.53
N THR A 213 4.57 10.80 -13.87
CA THR A 213 5.76 11.10 -13.10
C THR A 213 6.20 12.53 -13.39
N PRO A 214 6.32 13.40 -12.37
CA PRO A 214 6.89 14.72 -12.53
C PRO A 214 8.33 14.59 -13.04
N ALA A 215 8.80 15.56 -13.79
CA ALA A 215 10.18 15.59 -14.25
C ALA A 215 11.11 15.64 -13.02
N PHE A 216 11.73 14.51 -12.70
CA PHE A 216 12.46 14.33 -11.46
C PHE A 216 13.82 13.65 -11.70
N PRO A 217 14.78 14.34 -12.34
CA PRO A 217 16.06 13.73 -12.61
C PRO A 217 16.91 13.69 -11.32
N PHE A 218 17.06 12.51 -10.73
CA PHE A 218 18.32 12.17 -10.08
C PHE A 218 19.31 11.80 -11.17
N ALA A 219 20.05 12.79 -11.67
CA ALA A 219 21.15 12.52 -12.58
C ALA A 219 22.23 11.74 -11.82
N HIS A 220 22.58 10.56 -12.36
CA HIS A 220 23.71 9.72 -11.95
C HIS A 220 23.64 9.28 -10.47
N LEU A 221 22.80 8.28 -10.19
CA LEU A 221 22.88 7.52 -8.94
C LEU A 221 23.80 6.32 -9.15
N GLU A 222 24.69 6.10 -8.20
CA GLU A 222 25.60 4.94 -8.22
C GLU A 222 24.80 3.63 -8.05
N PRO A 223 25.23 2.54 -8.72
CA PRO A 223 24.68 1.21 -8.47
C PRO A 223 24.72 0.86 -6.98
N GLY A 224 23.67 0.24 -6.47
CA GLY A 224 23.56 -0.11 -5.05
C GLY A 224 23.16 1.04 -4.12
N ALA A 225 22.98 2.26 -4.62
CA ALA A 225 22.59 3.39 -3.77
C ALA A 225 21.22 3.17 -3.10
N GLU A 226 21.16 3.51 -1.81
CA GLU A 226 19.92 3.52 -1.05
C GLU A 226 19.04 4.70 -1.48
N VAL A 227 17.75 4.41 -1.63
CA VAL A 227 16.72 5.38 -2.01
C VAL A 227 15.61 5.32 -0.96
N ALA A 228 15.28 6.46 -0.36
CA ALA A 228 14.16 6.58 0.55
C ALA A 228 13.17 7.60 0.00
N ILE A 229 11.89 7.22 -0.06
CA ILE A 229 10.80 8.11 -0.46
C ILE A 229 9.88 8.26 0.74
N LEU A 230 9.68 9.50 1.18
CA LEU A 230 8.77 9.84 2.26
C LEU A 230 7.53 10.50 1.67
N GLY A 231 6.36 9.95 2.00
CA GLY A 231 5.06 10.54 1.73
C GLY A 231 4.28 10.76 3.03
N PRO A 232 3.05 11.30 2.96
CA PRO A 232 2.22 11.51 4.15
C PRO A 232 2.02 10.20 4.92
N GLY A 233 2.65 10.09 6.09
CA GLY A 233 2.55 8.93 6.99
C GLY A 233 3.10 7.62 6.42
N GLU A 234 4.04 7.66 5.48
CA GLU A 234 4.69 6.48 4.91
C GLU A 234 6.14 6.78 4.51
N ARG A 235 7.01 5.78 4.68
CA ARG A 235 8.38 5.78 4.17
C ARG A 235 8.60 4.50 3.38
N LEU A 236 8.96 4.65 2.11
CA LEU A 236 9.31 3.56 1.20
C LEU A 236 10.83 3.52 1.04
N GLU A 237 11.44 2.44 1.50
CA GLU A 237 12.88 2.19 1.40
C GLU A 237 13.15 1.22 0.24
N LEU A 238 14.10 1.60 -0.61
CA LEU A 238 14.43 0.95 -1.88
C LEU A 238 15.94 0.97 -2.07
N ARG A 239 16.42 0.16 -3.00
CA ARG A 239 17.85 0.14 -3.38
C ARG A 239 17.99 0.05 -4.88
N LEU A 240 18.93 0.80 -5.47
CA LEU A 240 19.27 0.62 -6.87
C LEU A 240 20.03 -0.68 -7.10
N ASP A 241 19.79 -1.34 -8.22
CA ASP A 241 20.52 -2.54 -8.61
C ASP A 241 22.02 -2.23 -8.65
N ALA A 242 22.82 -3.10 -8.04
CA ALA A 242 24.27 -3.00 -8.00
C ALA A 242 24.91 -3.43 -9.33
N HIS A 243 24.15 -4.10 -10.20
CA HIS A 243 24.62 -4.53 -11.50
C HIS A 243 24.21 -3.49 -12.55
N PRO A 244 25.16 -2.71 -13.10
CA PRO A 244 24.83 -1.93 -14.27
C PRO A 244 24.40 -2.92 -15.36
N VAL A 245 23.23 -2.70 -15.94
CA VAL A 245 22.91 -3.31 -17.23
C VAL A 245 24.00 -2.82 -18.18
N HIS A 246 25.00 -3.67 -18.46
CA HIS A 246 25.95 -3.41 -19.52
C HIS A 246 25.11 -3.08 -20.77
N PRO A 247 25.27 -1.90 -21.39
CA PRO A 247 24.68 -1.67 -22.69
C PRO A 247 25.29 -2.74 -23.59
N ARG A 248 24.47 -3.72 -24.00
CA ARG A 248 24.91 -4.73 -24.95
C ARG A 248 25.38 -3.98 -26.19
N VAL A 249 26.68 -4.09 -26.43
CA VAL A 249 27.33 -3.93 -27.72
C VAL A 249 26.41 -4.55 -28.77
N GLN A 250 25.87 -3.71 -29.65
CA GLN A 250 25.33 -4.13 -30.94
C GLN A 250 26.50 -4.24 -31.92
#